data_AF-A0A661WG96-F1
#
_entry.id   AF-A0A661WG96-F1
#
_cell.length_a   1.000
_cell.length_b   1.000
_cell.length_c   1.000
_cell.angle_alpha   90.00
_cell.angle_beta   90.00
_cell.angle_gamma   90.00
#
_symmetry.space_group_name_H-M   'P 1'
#
loop_
_entity.id
_entity.type
_entity.pdbx_description
1 polymer ?
#
loop_
_entity_poly.entity_id
_entity_poly.type
_entity_poly.pdbx_seq_one_letter_code
_entity_poly.pdbx_strand_id
1 'polypeptide(L)'
;MPSKDINLHAWRELQDTFEDFREEMAQDFAIGQTFHSASDHYPFLLEGVITGGIEPVRKVSSGRGYGHTKYDTVDKVTILGLRDAASLAARIALRVARADIWLATPRDAEAVDRLLNHPSQAEIQEFRARMESFFAER
;
A
#
# COMPACT_ATOMS: atom_id res chain seq x y z
N MET A 1 9.61 9.34 13.17
CA MET A 1 8.25 8.85 12.90
C MET A 1 8.30 7.96 11.68
N PRO A 2 7.46 6.90 11.56
CA PRO A 2 7.45 6.10 10.35
C PRO A 2 7.14 7.00 9.16
N SER A 3 7.89 6.85 8.07
CA SER A 3 7.70 7.61 6.84
C SER A 3 6.27 7.47 6.33
N LYS A 4 5.77 8.52 5.68
CA LYS A 4 4.47 8.53 5.02
C LYS A 4 4.75 8.45 3.54
N ASP A 5 5.01 7.23 3.09
CA ASP A 5 5.31 6.94 1.70
C ASP A 5 4.03 6.52 0.96
N ILE A 6 4.12 6.43 -0.36
CA ILE A 6 3.02 5.98 -1.22
C ILE A 6 3.38 4.61 -1.77
N ASN A 7 2.44 3.67 -1.76
CA ASN A 7 2.58 2.38 -2.42
C ASN A 7 1.50 2.20 -3.47
N LEU A 8 1.88 1.90 -4.72
CA LEU A 8 0.99 1.88 -5.88
C LEU A 8 0.56 0.47 -6.31
N HIS A 9 0.64 -0.54 -5.42
CA HIS A 9 0.19 -1.92 -5.68
C HIS A 9 0.46 -2.45 -7.11
N ALA A 10 1.74 -2.32 -7.51
CA ALA A 10 2.32 -2.74 -8.79
C ALA A 10 1.86 -1.96 -10.05
N TRP A 11 1.31 -0.76 -9.90
CA TRP A 11 1.04 0.18 -11.01
C TRP A 11 2.29 1.01 -11.32
N ARG A 12 3.27 0.38 -11.97
CA ARG A 12 4.59 0.98 -12.25
C ARG A 12 4.50 2.15 -13.23
N GLU A 13 3.48 2.14 -14.08
CA GLU A 13 3.21 3.18 -15.07
C GLU A 13 2.86 4.52 -14.42
N LEU A 14 2.45 4.52 -13.14
CA LEU A 14 2.15 5.72 -12.36
C LEU A 14 3.36 6.22 -11.55
N GLN A 15 4.52 5.56 -11.64
CA GLN A 15 5.71 5.94 -10.87
C GLN A 15 6.06 7.42 -11.11
N ASP A 16 6.26 7.79 -12.37
CA ASP A 16 6.68 9.14 -12.76
C ASP A 16 5.62 10.18 -12.35
N THR A 17 4.33 9.86 -12.51
CA THR A 17 3.23 10.74 -12.06
C THR A 17 3.30 11.05 -10.57
N PHE A 18 3.61 10.06 -9.73
CA PHE A 18 3.73 10.28 -8.29
C PHE A 18 5.06 10.92 -7.88
N GLU A 19 6.12 10.76 -8.69
CA GLU A 19 7.36 11.50 -8.53
C GLU A 19 7.19 12.99 -8.86
N ASP A 20 6.44 13.32 -9.91
CA ASP A 20 6.07 14.71 -10.23
C ASP A 20 5.25 15.33 -9.09
N PHE A 21 4.26 14.59 -8.56
CA PHE A 21 3.49 15.04 -7.39
C PHE A 21 4.38 15.31 -6.19
N ARG A 22 5.36 14.45 -5.92
CA ARG A 22 6.34 14.61 -4.83
C ARG A 22 7.11 15.92 -4.99
N GLU A 23 7.60 16.20 -6.20
CA GLU A 23 8.37 17.39 -6.53
C GLU A 23 7.53 18.66 -6.40
N GLU A 24 6.35 18.72 -7.01
CA GLU A 24 5.42 19.84 -6.88
C GLU A 24 5.02 20.11 -5.43
N MET A 25 4.89 19.04 -4.65
CA MET A 25 4.48 19.12 -3.26
C MET A 25 5.60 19.60 -2.33
N ALA A 26 6.85 19.62 -2.83
CA ALA A 26 8.07 19.82 -2.04
C ALA A 26 8.08 18.95 -0.78
N GLN A 27 7.64 17.70 -0.91
CA GLN A 27 7.46 16.78 0.22
C GLN A 27 8.22 15.48 -0.06
N ASP A 28 9.10 15.08 0.87
CA ASP A 28 9.91 13.88 0.70
C ASP A 28 9.13 12.63 1.12
N PHE A 29 8.73 11.83 0.12
CA PHE A 29 8.12 10.52 0.30
C PHE A 29 8.63 9.55 -0.76
N ALA A 30 8.76 8.27 -0.40
CA ALA A 30 9.10 7.22 -1.36
C ALA A 30 7.85 6.73 -2.12
N ILE A 31 8.06 6.16 -3.31
CA ILE A 31 7.02 5.47 -4.08
C ILE A 31 7.39 3.98 -4.18
N GLY A 32 6.48 3.13 -3.72
CA GLY A 32 6.62 1.68 -3.71
C GLY A 32 5.66 0.99 -4.68
N GLN A 33 5.92 -0.29 -4.92
CA GLN A 33 5.17 -1.12 -5.87
C GLN A 33 4.74 -2.47 -5.26
N THR A 34 4.70 -2.57 -3.93
CA THR A 34 4.30 -3.79 -3.21
C THR A 34 2.82 -3.72 -2.86
N PHE A 35 2.19 -4.87 -2.65
CA PHE A 35 0.82 -4.93 -2.13
C PHE A 35 0.72 -6.01 -1.07
N HIS A 36 -0.36 -5.99 -0.31
CA HIS A 36 -0.68 -7.05 0.65
C HIS A 36 -2.19 -7.22 0.78
N SER A 37 -2.61 -8.37 1.34
CA SER A 37 -4.02 -8.65 1.56
C SER A 37 -4.59 -8.03 2.85
N ALA A 38 -3.73 -7.51 3.73
CA ALA A 38 -4.13 -6.95 5.02
C ALA A 38 -4.62 -5.49 4.93
N SER A 39 -5.55 -5.20 4.01
CA SER A 39 -6.17 -3.88 3.86
C SER A 39 -7.47 -3.92 3.07
N ASP A 40 -8.33 -2.94 3.32
CA ASP A 40 -9.67 -2.79 2.75
C ASP A 40 -9.64 -2.54 1.23
N HIS A 41 -8.50 -2.08 0.69
CA HIS A 41 -8.33 -1.94 -0.77
C HIS A 41 -8.16 -3.28 -1.48
N TYR A 42 -7.91 -4.38 -0.76
CA TYR A 42 -7.52 -5.65 -1.39
C TYR A 42 -8.60 -6.23 -2.32
N PRO A 43 -9.90 -6.25 -1.96
CA PRO A 43 -10.95 -6.66 -2.90
C PRO A 43 -10.98 -5.83 -4.18
N PHE A 44 -10.70 -4.52 -4.10
CA PHE A 44 -10.62 -3.67 -5.29
C PHE A 44 -9.42 -4.03 -6.18
N LEU A 45 -8.28 -4.39 -5.57
CA LEU A 45 -7.13 -4.92 -6.31
C LEU A 45 -7.48 -6.22 -7.05
N LEU A 46 -8.28 -7.11 -6.44
CA LEU A 46 -8.75 -8.36 -7.06
C LEU A 46 -9.67 -8.10 -8.26
N GLU A 47 -10.47 -7.04 -8.21
CA GLU A 47 -11.30 -6.58 -9.34
C GLU A 47 -10.51 -5.73 -10.36
N GLY A 48 -9.18 -5.66 -10.23
CA GLY A 48 -8.30 -4.94 -11.14
C GLY A 48 -8.37 -3.41 -11.02
N VAL A 49 -9.07 -2.88 -10.02
CA VAL A 49 -9.13 -1.44 -9.76
C VAL A 49 -7.76 -0.92 -9.37
N ILE A 50 -7.43 0.28 -9.86
CA ILE A 50 -6.18 0.95 -9.54
C ILE A 50 -6.21 1.32 -8.06
N THR A 51 -5.28 0.78 -7.29
CA THR A 51 -5.23 0.96 -5.84
C THR A 51 -3.82 1.31 -5.39
N GLY A 52 -3.76 2.00 -4.27
CA GLY A 52 -2.54 2.32 -3.55
C GLY A 52 -2.86 2.72 -2.12
N GLY A 53 -1.82 2.95 -1.33
CA GLY A 53 -1.97 3.31 0.08
C GLY A 53 -0.86 4.22 0.57
N ILE A 54 -1.12 4.90 1.69
CA ILE A 54 -0.09 5.60 2.45
C ILE A 54 0.49 4.61 3.45
N GLU A 55 1.67 4.11 3.13
CA GLU A 55 2.36 3.12 3.95
C GLU A 55 3.87 3.23 3.74
N PRO A 56 4.70 2.90 4.75
CA PRO A 56 6.15 2.92 4.58
C PRO A 56 6.60 1.97 3.47
N VAL A 57 7.30 2.48 2.47
CA VAL A 57 7.88 1.66 1.39
C VAL A 57 9.01 0.79 1.94
N ARG A 58 9.79 1.36 2.86
CA ARG A 58 10.82 0.63 3.61
C ARG A 58 10.23 0.19 4.94
N LYS A 59 9.85 -1.09 5.01
CA LYS A 59 9.38 -1.70 6.25
C LYS A 59 10.54 -1.79 7.23
N VAL A 60 10.44 -1.05 8.34
CA VAL A 60 11.26 -1.30 9.53
C VAL A 60 10.55 -2.36 10.37
N SER A 61 11.31 -3.28 10.96
CA SER A 61 10.76 -4.31 11.87
C SER A 61 10.03 -3.70 13.06
N SER A 62 10.37 -2.46 13.42
CA SER A 62 9.68 -1.64 14.40
C SER A 62 8.51 -0.87 13.78
N GLY A 63 7.35 -1.52 13.70
CA GLY A 63 6.07 -0.78 13.68
C GLY A 63 5.87 0.00 15.00
N ARG A 64 4.64 0.42 15.32
CA ARG A 64 4.35 0.94 16.67
C ARG A 64 4.63 -0.09 17.78
N GLY A 65 4.72 -1.38 17.42
CA GLY A 65 5.00 -2.49 18.36
C GLY A 65 3.79 -2.99 19.14
N TYR A 66 2.64 -2.33 19.01
CA TYR A 66 1.43 -2.61 19.79
C TYR A 66 0.22 -2.98 18.93
N GLY A 67 0.36 -3.08 17.61
CA GLY A 67 -0.75 -3.41 16.71
C GLY A 67 -1.45 -4.71 17.12
N HIS A 68 -2.78 -4.73 17.05
CA HIS A 68 -3.62 -5.86 17.50
C HIS A 68 -3.44 -6.25 18.99
N THR A 69 -2.99 -5.31 19.83
CA THR A 69 -2.95 -5.49 21.29
C THR A 69 -3.82 -4.45 21.98
N LYS A 70 -4.21 -4.72 23.24
CA LYS A 70 -4.89 -3.74 24.11
C LYS A 70 -4.07 -2.47 24.39
N TYR A 71 -2.79 -2.49 24.03
CA TYR A 71 -1.88 -1.37 24.21
C TYR A 71 -1.81 -0.47 22.96
N ASP A 72 -2.54 -0.76 21.87
CA ASP A 72 -2.65 0.17 20.73
C ASP A 72 -3.63 1.30 21.07
N THR A 73 -3.14 2.28 21.81
CA THR A 73 -3.93 3.37 22.40
C THR A 73 -3.50 4.74 21.86
N VAL A 74 -4.39 5.74 21.96
CA VAL A 74 -4.25 7.06 21.31
C VAL A 74 -3.04 7.86 21.76
N ASP A 75 -2.51 7.63 22.97
CA ASP A 75 -1.28 8.24 23.49
C ASP A 75 -0.05 7.99 22.61
N LYS A 76 -0.10 6.98 21.73
CA LYS A 76 0.98 6.62 20.81
C LYS A 76 0.90 7.36 19.47
N VAL A 77 -0.15 8.16 19.27
CA VAL A 77 -0.34 8.98 18.08
C VAL A 77 0.21 10.38 18.33
N THR A 78 1.13 10.83 17.47
CA THR A 78 1.62 12.20 17.52
C THR A 78 0.73 13.11 16.67
N ILE A 79 0.44 14.33 17.15
CA ILE A 79 -0.33 15.32 16.39
C ILE A 79 0.36 15.64 15.05
N LEU A 80 1.69 15.73 15.04
CA LEU A 80 2.45 15.97 13.82
C LEU A 80 2.28 14.83 12.81
N GLY A 81 2.43 13.57 13.24
CA GLY A 81 2.26 12.42 12.34
C GLY A 81 0.84 12.28 11.79
N LEU A 82 -0.17 12.66 12.58
CA LEU A 82 -1.56 12.72 12.11
C LEU A 82 -1.76 13.81 11.05
N ARG A 83 -1.22 15.01 11.28
CA ARG A 83 -1.28 16.13 10.33
C ARG A 83 -0.55 15.81 9.03
N ASP A 84 0.64 15.22 9.11
CA ASP A 84 1.44 14.84 7.94
C ASP A 84 0.69 13.81 7.09
N ALA A 85 0.12 12.78 7.72
CA ALA A 85 -0.65 11.76 7.03
C ALA A 85 -1.93 12.33 6.38
N ALA A 86 -2.68 13.15 7.11
CA ALA A 86 -3.92 13.76 6.61
C ALA A 86 -3.64 14.73 5.44
N SER A 87 -2.60 15.56 5.57
CA SER A 87 -2.17 16.49 4.52
C SER A 87 -1.74 15.74 3.26
N LEU A 88 -0.90 14.71 3.40
CA LEU A 88 -0.47 13.88 2.27
C LEU A 88 -1.69 13.24 1.58
N ALA A 89 -2.58 12.61 2.34
CA ALA A 89 -3.78 11.95 1.80
C ALA A 89 -4.65 12.93 1.00
N ALA A 90 -4.95 14.09 1.56
CA ALA A 90 -5.78 15.09 0.90
C ALA A 90 -5.12 15.62 -0.38
N ARG A 91 -3.81 15.91 -0.34
CA ARG A 91 -3.06 16.45 -1.48
C ARG A 91 -2.93 15.44 -2.62
N ILE A 92 -2.71 14.17 -2.31
CA ILE A 92 -2.65 13.08 -3.30
C ILE A 92 -4.03 12.83 -3.90
N ALA A 93 -5.08 12.72 -3.07
CA ALA A 93 -6.44 12.51 -3.56
C ALA A 93 -6.89 13.62 -4.52
N LEU A 94 -6.60 14.88 -4.18
CA LEU A 94 -6.89 16.02 -5.05
C LEU A 94 -6.14 15.95 -6.38
N ARG A 95 -4.85 15.61 -6.35
CA ARG A 95 -4.02 15.50 -7.56
C ARG A 95 -4.47 14.37 -8.47
N VAL A 96 -4.73 13.18 -7.91
CA VAL A 96 -5.28 12.05 -8.66
C VAL A 96 -6.62 12.41 -9.30
N ALA A 97 -7.52 13.07 -8.56
CA ALA A 97 -8.82 13.49 -9.08
C ALA A 97 -8.74 14.61 -10.14
N ARG A 98 -7.59 15.29 -10.26
CA ARG A 98 -7.36 16.42 -11.16
C ARG A 98 -6.30 16.12 -12.22
N ALA A 99 -5.80 14.89 -12.29
CA ALA A 99 -4.79 14.51 -13.26
C ALA A 99 -5.40 14.53 -14.67
N ASP A 100 -4.94 15.45 -15.52
CA ASP A 100 -5.39 15.54 -16.91
C ASP A 100 -4.89 14.34 -17.74
N ILE A 101 -3.72 13.82 -17.38
CA ILE A 101 -3.11 12.63 -17.99
C ILE A 101 -3.01 11.55 -16.90
N TRP A 102 -3.66 10.42 -17.15
CA TRP A 102 -3.63 9.26 -16.27
C TRP A 102 -3.14 8.02 -17.03
N LEU A 103 -1.95 7.53 -16.69
CA LEU A 103 -1.25 6.50 -17.47
C LEU A 103 -1.69 5.07 -17.17
N ALA A 104 -2.33 4.83 -16.02
CA ALA A 104 -2.80 3.50 -15.65
C ALA A 104 -4.23 3.22 -16.13
N THR A 105 -4.45 1.99 -16.57
CA THR A 105 -5.77 1.44 -16.87
C THR A 105 -6.08 0.31 -15.91
N PRO A 106 -7.34 0.07 -15.50
CA PRO A 106 -7.70 -1.10 -14.69
C PRO A 106 -7.18 -2.41 -15.31
N ARG A 107 -6.80 -3.36 -14.45
CA ARG A 107 -6.31 -4.69 -14.86
C ARG A 107 -7.53 -5.54 -15.21
N ASP A 108 -7.37 -6.41 -16.20
CA ASP A 108 -8.31 -7.50 -16.40
C ASP A 108 -8.02 -8.65 -15.42
N ALA A 109 -8.92 -9.64 -15.38
CA ALA A 109 -8.81 -10.79 -14.50
C ALA A 109 -7.50 -11.59 -14.73
N GLU A 110 -7.04 -11.68 -15.99
CA GLU A 110 -5.80 -12.40 -16.32
C GLU A 110 -4.57 -11.67 -15.78
N ALA A 111 -4.53 -10.34 -15.87
CA ALA A 111 -3.46 -9.52 -15.31
C ALA A 111 -3.45 -9.53 -13.78
N VAL A 112 -4.63 -9.58 -13.14
CA VAL A 112 -4.74 -9.79 -11.69
C VAL A 112 -4.19 -11.16 -11.31
N ASP A 113 -4.59 -12.23 -12.01
CA ASP A 113 -4.11 -13.59 -11.73
C ASP A 113 -2.58 -13.69 -11.86
N ARG A 114 -2.01 -13.13 -12.93
CA ARG A 114 -0.55 -13.06 -13.12
C ARG A 114 0.15 -12.29 -11.99
N LEU A 115 -0.45 -11.22 -11.48
CA LEU A 115 0.09 -10.44 -10.36
C LEU A 115 0.12 -11.27 -9.06
N LEU A 116 -0.97 -11.99 -8.78
CA LEU A 116 -1.12 -12.79 -7.55
C LEU A 116 -0.25 -14.05 -7.57
N ASN A 117 -0.08 -14.66 -8.73
CA ASN A 117 0.70 -15.88 -8.95
C ASN A 117 2.15 -15.61 -9.38
N HIS A 118 2.61 -14.36 -9.34
CA HIS A 118 3.98 -14.02 -9.69
C HIS A 118 4.97 -14.79 -8.79
N PRO A 119 6.09 -15.33 -9.33
CA PRO A 119 7.02 -16.18 -8.57
C PRO A 119 7.56 -15.55 -7.28
N SER A 120 7.68 -14.23 -7.22
CA SER A 120 8.08 -13.51 -6.00
C SER A 120 7.07 -13.61 -4.85
N GLN A 121 5.87 -14.15 -5.11
CA GLN A 121 4.83 -14.42 -4.11
C GLN A 121 4.74 -15.90 -3.73
N ALA A 122 5.45 -16.79 -4.45
CA ALA A 122 5.33 -18.24 -4.29
C ALA A 122 5.66 -18.70 -2.86
N GLU A 123 6.69 -18.12 -2.24
CA GLU A 123 7.07 -18.44 -0.85
C GLU A 123 5.97 -18.08 0.15
N ILE A 124 5.28 -16.94 -0.05
CA ILE A 124 4.17 -16.52 0.80
C ILE A 124 2.97 -17.45 0.61
N GLN A 125 2.69 -17.87 -0.62
CA GLN A 125 1.60 -18.80 -0.91
C GLN A 125 1.87 -20.18 -0.33
N GLU A 126 3.09 -20.70 -0.45
CA GLU A 126 3.51 -21.97 0.14
C GLU A 126 3.41 -21.94 1.67
N PHE A 127 3.86 -20.85 2.29
CA PHE A 127 3.73 -20.65 3.74
C PHE A 127 2.27 -20.62 4.19
N ARG A 128 1.39 -19.92 3.45
CA ARG A 128 -0.05 -19.89 3.73
C ARG A 128 -0.69 -21.27 3.61
N ALA A 129 -0.41 -22.00 2.53
CA ALA A 129 -0.92 -23.36 2.34
C ALA A 129 -0.50 -24.28 3.50
N ARG A 130 0.77 -24.19 3.94
CA ARG A 130 1.27 -24.95 5.09
C ARG A 130 0.57 -24.57 6.40
N MET A 131 0.31 -23.28 6.62
CA MET A 131 -0.47 -22.82 7.78
C MET A 131 -1.90 -23.36 7.74
N GLU A 132 -2.58 -23.27 6.60
CA GLU A 132 -3.95 -23.77 6.44
C GLU A 132 -4.04 -25.27 6.71
N SER A 133 -3.12 -26.08 6.17
CA SER A 133 -3.05 -27.52 6.48
C SER A 133 -2.86 -27.77 7.97
N PHE A 134 -1.96 -27.03 8.63
CA PHE A 134 -1.73 -27.16 10.07
C PHE A 134 -2.97 -26.84 10.91
N PHE A 135 -3.77 -25.85 10.52
CA PHE A 135 -5.00 -25.51 11.23
C PHE A 135 -6.18 -26.41 10.88
N ALA A 136 -6.19 -27.06 9.72
CA ALA A 136 -7.22 -28.03 9.32
C ALA A 136 -7.07 -29.38 10.03
N GLU A 137 -5.87 -29.72 10.51
CA GLU A 137 -5.57 -30.95 11.26
C GLU A 137 -5.82 -30.84 12.79
N ARG A 138 -6.32 -29.69 13.28
CA ARG A 138 -6.63 -29.43 14.69
C ARG A 138 -8.11 -29.16 14.89
#